data_AF-A0A0M0JJX7-F1
#
_entry.id   AF-A0A0M0JJX7-F1
#
_cell.length_a   1.000
_cell.length_b   1.000
_cell.length_c   1.000
_cell.angle_alpha   90.00
_cell.angle_beta   90.00
_cell.angle_gamma   90.00
#
_symmetry.space_group_name_H-M   'P 1'
#
loop_
_entity.id
_entity.type
_entity.pdbx_description
1 polymer ?
#
loop_
_entity_poly.entity_id
_entity_poly.type
_entity_poly.pdbx_seq_one_letter_code
_entity_poly.pdbx_strand_id
1 'polypeptide(L)'
;MARFVLLVAAVPAVLAGSVEFSSTDLVGKKPSLDNVKASWGTKFSVAGMDLKIDTQYDQKAKPDFLKEATLSGTVAPVSYSVTQNFVSGASKLALSTKQAGATFKAVLSGKLDVGGAWLESGKLDSVAITKAEKFQGIDITLEPSYTPAKQLGELKAQVKKALGSGLSVTGEAVATTGGAVSVKKVELALAKELDGRPVKAVVSPLSKVLEVQITDKDWGVATATYALGTNLPKVNVKRSFSF
;
A
#
# COMPACT_ATOMS: atom_id res chain seq x y z
N MET A 1 -10.00 -24.49 -25.74
CA MET A 1 -9.40 -24.35 -24.39
C MET A 1 -8.12 -23.54 -24.54
N ALA A 2 -8.12 -22.27 -24.11
CA ALA A 2 -6.89 -21.47 -24.07
C ALA A 2 -6.06 -21.94 -22.87
N ARG A 3 -4.82 -22.37 -23.11
CA ARG A 3 -3.87 -22.76 -22.06
C ARG A 3 -3.02 -21.54 -21.72
N PHE A 4 -3.28 -20.90 -20.57
CA PHE A 4 -2.39 -19.88 -20.04
C PHE A 4 -1.12 -20.56 -19.52
N VAL A 5 0.02 -20.25 -20.12
CA VAL A 5 1.33 -20.69 -19.63
C VAL A 5 2.12 -19.43 -19.25
N LEU A 6 2.22 -19.17 -17.95
CA LEU A 6 3.10 -18.13 -17.41
C LEU A 6 4.48 -18.74 -17.24
N LEU A 7 5.42 -18.41 -18.13
CA LEU A 7 6.82 -18.82 -18.00
C LEU A 7 7.62 -17.68 -17.35
N VAL A 8 7.78 -17.75 -16.02
CA VAL A 8 8.70 -16.86 -15.28
C VAL A 8 10.10 -17.46 -15.38
N ALA A 9 10.85 -17.11 -16.42
CA ALA A 9 12.27 -17.40 -16.51
C ALA A 9 13.05 -16.29 -15.78
N ALA A 10 13.27 -16.47 -14.48
CA ALA A 10 14.16 -15.59 -13.71
C ALA A 10 15.60 -15.86 -14.13
N VAL A 11 16.16 -15.03 -15.01
CA VAL A 11 17.61 -15.01 -15.26
C VAL A 11 18.26 -14.25 -14.10
N PRO A 12 19.10 -14.88 -13.27
CA PRO A 12 19.80 -14.20 -12.19
C PRO A 12 20.96 -13.40 -12.79
N ALA A 13 20.67 -12.24 -13.37
CA ALA A 13 21.71 -11.23 -13.56
C ALA A 13 21.94 -10.54 -12.22
N VAL A 14 23.19 -10.26 -11.88
CA VAL A 14 23.72 -9.75 -10.60
C VAL A 14 23.24 -8.32 -10.23
N LEU A 15 22.14 -7.86 -10.81
CA LEU A 15 21.44 -6.62 -10.51
C LEU A 15 20.04 -6.95 -9.98
N ALA A 16 19.59 -6.25 -8.94
CA ALA A 16 18.24 -6.41 -8.41
C ALA A 16 17.22 -6.06 -9.50
N GLY A 17 16.76 -7.06 -10.24
CA GLY A 17 15.88 -6.90 -11.39
C GLY A 17 15.12 -8.18 -11.71
N SER A 18 14.03 -8.03 -12.45
CA SER A 18 13.15 -9.11 -12.88
C SER A 18 12.80 -8.91 -14.35
N VAL A 19 12.69 -10.00 -15.10
CA VAL A 19 12.10 -9.97 -16.45
C VAL A 19 10.96 -10.98 -16.48
N GLU A 20 9.81 -10.56 -16.98
CA GLU A 20 8.60 -11.37 -17.14
C GLU A 20 8.22 -11.37 -18.62
N PHE A 21 8.05 -12.58 -19.16
CA PHE A 21 7.54 -12.80 -20.51
C PHE A 21 6.13 -13.37 -20.39
N SER A 22 5.17 -12.78 -21.10
CA SER A 22 3.81 -13.31 -21.16
C SER A 22 3.43 -13.66 -22.58
N SER A 23 2.74 -14.78 -22.76
CA SER A 23 2.19 -15.21 -24.03
C SER A 23 0.94 -16.05 -23.82
N THR A 24 -0.05 -15.83 -24.68
CA THR A 24 -1.30 -16.58 -24.77
C THR A 24 -1.21 -17.74 -25.75
N ASP A 25 -0.16 -17.76 -26.59
CA ASP A 25 0.08 -18.82 -27.57
C ASP A 25 1.60 -19.05 -27.79
N LEU A 26 2.21 -19.86 -26.91
CA LEU A 26 3.61 -20.27 -27.02
C LEU A 26 3.84 -21.51 -27.91
N VAL A 27 2.77 -22.26 -28.24
CA VAL A 27 2.88 -23.61 -28.82
C VAL A 27 2.09 -23.73 -30.14
N GLY A 28 1.36 -22.69 -30.55
CA GLY A 28 0.60 -22.64 -31.79
C GLY A 28 1.46 -22.40 -33.03
N LYS A 29 0.79 -22.23 -34.18
CA LYS A 29 1.45 -22.09 -35.50
C LYS A 29 2.25 -20.79 -35.67
N LYS A 30 2.03 -19.80 -34.81
CA LYS A 30 2.78 -18.54 -34.76
C LYS A 30 3.10 -18.21 -33.29
N PRO A 31 4.09 -18.89 -32.70
CA PRO A 31 4.46 -18.59 -31.32
C PRO A 31 4.89 -17.12 -31.22
N SER A 32 4.23 -16.37 -30.36
CA SER A 32 4.52 -14.95 -30.15
C SER A 32 4.55 -14.61 -28.66
N LEU A 33 5.41 -13.67 -28.30
CA LEU A 33 5.35 -13.02 -27.00
C LEU A 33 4.30 -11.90 -27.06
N ASP A 34 3.36 -11.91 -26.11
CA ASP A 34 2.32 -10.87 -26.01
C ASP A 34 2.82 -9.64 -25.28
N ASN A 35 3.78 -9.82 -24.36
CA ASN A 35 4.42 -8.73 -23.64
C ASN A 35 5.77 -9.17 -23.06
N VAL A 36 6.64 -8.19 -22.93
CA VAL A 36 7.88 -8.27 -22.16
C VAL A 36 7.85 -7.16 -21.13
N LYS A 37 7.95 -7.54 -19.86
CA LYS A 37 8.11 -6.61 -18.75
C LYS A 37 9.47 -6.81 -18.12
N ALA A 38 10.12 -5.73 -17.76
CA ALA A 38 11.35 -5.79 -17.00
C ALA A 38 11.34 -4.74 -15.89
N SER A 39 11.99 -5.06 -14.78
CA SER A 39 12.32 -4.09 -13.75
C SER A 39 13.77 -4.26 -13.36
N TRP A 40 14.46 -3.16 -13.08
CA TRP A 40 15.80 -3.20 -12.52
C TRP A 40 16.04 -1.96 -11.69
N GLY A 41 16.98 -2.05 -10.76
CA GLY A 41 17.38 -0.92 -9.94
C GLY A 41 18.86 -0.91 -9.66
N THR A 42 19.42 0.31 -9.61
CA THR A 42 20.82 0.57 -9.30
C THR A 42 20.89 1.56 -8.15
N LYS A 43 21.71 1.24 -7.15
CA LYS A 43 22.09 2.18 -6.09
C LYS A 43 23.45 2.76 -6.41
N PHE A 44 23.65 4.04 -6.15
CA PHE A 44 24.91 4.73 -6.36
C PHE A 44 25.00 5.93 -5.42
N SER A 45 26.22 6.38 -5.14
CA SER A 45 26.46 7.51 -4.24
C SER A 45 27.14 8.64 -5.03
N VAL A 46 26.62 9.87 -4.94
CA VAL A 46 27.17 11.06 -5.60
C VAL A 46 27.29 12.18 -4.57
N ALA A 47 28.49 12.75 -4.43
CA ALA A 47 28.75 13.85 -3.50
C ALA A 47 28.27 13.58 -2.05
N GLY A 48 28.42 12.32 -1.58
CA GLY A 48 27.97 11.91 -0.25
C GLY A 48 26.46 11.67 -0.09
N MET A 49 25.68 11.76 -1.18
CA MET A 49 24.27 11.39 -1.20
C MET A 49 24.09 9.99 -1.75
N ASP A 50 23.40 9.13 -0.99
CA ASP A 50 22.99 7.81 -1.46
C ASP A 50 21.70 7.91 -2.27
N LEU A 51 21.77 7.43 -3.51
CA LEU A 51 20.71 7.48 -4.50
C LEU A 51 20.37 6.08 -4.99
N LYS A 52 19.11 5.90 -5.38
CA LYS A 52 18.62 4.69 -6.02
C LYS A 52 17.74 5.06 -7.20
N ILE A 53 18.04 4.51 -8.36
CA ILE A 53 17.16 4.56 -9.52
C ILE A 53 16.53 3.18 -9.70
N ASP A 54 15.20 3.13 -9.74
CA ASP A 54 14.42 1.96 -10.13
C ASP A 54 13.70 2.26 -11.44
N THR A 55 13.72 1.32 -12.38
CA THR A 55 13.11 1.48 -13.70
C THR A 55 12.21 0.30 -14.01
N GLN A 56 11.09 0.58 -14.70
CA GLN A 56 10.16 -0.41 -15.21
C GLN A 56 10.00 -0.25 -16.72
N TYR A 57 10.10 -1.37 -17.42
CA TYR A 57 9.80 -1.52 -18.83
C TYR A 57 8.57 -2.42 -18.99
N ASP A 58 7.71 -2.09 -19.94
CA ASP A 58 6.54 -2.87 -20.32
C ASP A 58 6.27 -2.58 -21.79
N GLN A 59 6.67 -3.52 -22.66
CA GLN A 59 6.61 -3.36 -24.11
C GLN A 59 5.20 -3.01 -24.58
N LYS A 60 4.17 -3.62 -23.99
CA LYS A 60 2.79 -3.38 -24.36
C LYS A 60 2.30 -2.00 -23.90
N ALA A 61 2.74 -1.52 -22.75
CA ALA A 61 2.33 -0.21 -22.23
C ALA A 61 3.08 0.96 -22.88
N LYS A 62 4.38 0.80 -23.17
CA LYS A 62 5.23 1.78 -23.86
C LYS A 62 6.26 1.05 -24.74
N PRO A 63 5.97 0.83 -26.03
CA PRO A 63 6.81 -0.01 -26.90
C PRO A 63 8.25 0.50 -27.05
N ASP A 64 8.40 1.81 -27.20
CA ASP A 64 9.67 2.43 -27.60
C ASP A 64 10.51 2.97 -26.43
N PHE A 65 10.04 2.82 -25.18
CA PHE A 65 10.71 3.41 -24.03
C PHE A 65 10.36 2.74 -22.70
N LEU A 66 10.99 3.20 -21.61
CA LEU A 66 10.60 2.82 -20.25
C LEU A 66 9.13 3.18 -20.01
N LYS A 67 8.44 2.37 -19.21
CA LYS A 67 7.11 2.68 -18.68
C LYS A 67 7.23 3.72 -17.55
N GLU A 68 8.19 3.52 -16.66
CA GLU A 68 8.36 4.33 -15.45
C GLU A 68 9.81 4.33 -14.97
N ALA A 69 10.25 5.45 -14.39
CA ALA A 69 11.50 5.53 -13.65
C ALA A 69 11.28 6.23 -12.31
N THR A 70 11.96 5.78 -11.27
CA THR A 70 11.91 6.36 -9.93
C THR A 70 13.31 6.62 -9.41
N LEU A 71 13.60 7.88 -9.10
CA LEU A 71 14.82 8.29 -8.38
C LEU A 71 14.45 8.53 -6.92
N SER A 72 15.11 7.82 -6.01
CA SER A 72 14.92 7.97 -4.57
C SER A 72 16.24 8.19 -3.86
N GLY A 73 16.17 8.87 -2.71
CA GLY A 73 17.35 9.18 -1.90
C GLY A 73 16.96 9.88 -0.62
N THR A 74 17.96 10.39 0.09
CA THR A 74 17.77 11.16 1.33
C THR A 74 18.63 12.41 1.29
N VAL A 75 18.00 13.56 1.50
CA VAL A 75 18.66 14.84 1.80
C VAL A 75 18.30 15.17 3.24
N ALA A 76 19.24 14.93 4.15
CA ALA A 76 18.99 14.89 5.59
C ALA A 76 18.18 16.11 6.09
N PRO A 77 17.08 15.90 6.85
CA PRO A 77 16.49 14.64 7.33
C PRO A 77 15.36 14.07 6.44
N VAL A 78 15.23 14.51 5.19
CA VAL A 78 14.10 14.21 4.31
C VAL A 78 14.46 13.11 3.31
N SER A 79 13.74 12.00 3.34
CA SER A 79 13.72 11.02 2.26
C SER A 79 12.79 11.48 1.15
N TYR A 80 13.20 11.28 -0.11
CA TYR A 80 12.42 11.65 -1.28
C TYR A 80 12.37 10.51 -2.30
N SER A 81 11.34 10.54 -3.13
CA SER A 81 11.16 9.67 -4.28
C SER A 81 10.46 10.44 -5.40
N VAL A 82 11.14 10.61 -6.52
CA VAL A 82 10.62 11.21 -7.75
C VAL A 82 10.31 10.10 -8.73
N THR A 83 9.05 9.92 -9.10
CA THR A 83 8.60 8.94 -10.08
C THR A 83 8.13 9.65 -11.35
N GLN A 84 8.68 9.29 -12.49
CA GLN A 84 8.20 9.70 -13.81
C GLN A 84 7.52 8.53 -14.49
N ASN A 85 6.25 8.69 -14.83
CA ASN A 85 5.51 7.77 -15.67
C ASN A 85 5.57 8.26 -17.12
N PHE A 86 6.19 7.49 -18.01
CA PHE A 86 6.39 7.87 -19.41
C PHE A 86 5.23 7.47 -20.32
N VAL A 87 4.26 6.72 -19.81
CA VAL A 87 2.99 6.44 -20.51
C VAL A 87 2.06 7.64 -20.40
N SER A 88 1.84 8.14 -19.18
CA SER A 88 0.94 9.27 -18.93
C SER A 88 1.62 10.64 -19.01
N GLY A 89 2.96 10.67 -18.97
CA GLY A 89 3.75 11.91 -18.83
C GLY A 89 3.69 12.52 -17.42
N ALA A 90 3.03 11.87 -16.46
CA ALA A 90 2.89 12.39 -15.10
C ALA A 90 4.13 12.12 -14.26
N SER A 91 4.45 13.09 -13.41
CA SER A 91 5.53 13.04 -12.43
C SER A 91 4.94 13.10 -11.02
N LYS A 92 5.59 12.42 -10.08
CA LYS A 92 5.18 12.36 -8.68
C LYS A 92 6.39 12.53 -7.78
N LEU A 93 6.31 13.43 -6.81
CA LEU A 93 7.30 13.60 -5.75
C LEU A 93 6.67 13.16 -4.43
N ALA A 94 7.25 12.15 -3.80
CA ALA A 94 6.92 11.76 -2.43
C ALA A 94 8.05 12.20 -1.50
N LEU A 95 7.70 12.88 -0.41
CA LEU A 95 8.61 13.33 0.63
C LEU A 95 8.24 12.64 1.94
N SER A 96 9.23 12.27 2.74
CA SER A 96 9.02 11.78 4.10
C SER A 96 10.15 12.21 5.03
N THR A 97 9.80 12.61 6.25
CA THR A 97 10.76 12.91 7.30
C THR A 97 10.24 12.44 8.65
N LYS A 98 11.14 12.22 9.59
CA LYS A 98 10.79 11.87 10.98
C LYS A 98 11.31 12.96 11.90
N GLN A 99 10.41 13.57 12.66
CA GLN A 99 10.74 14.64 13.60
C GLN A 99 9.89 14.49 14.87
N ALA A 100 10.52 14.63 16.03
CA ALA A 100 9.86 14.57 17.34
C ALA A 100 8.92 13.34 17.51
N GLY A 101 9.38 12.17 17.08
CA GLY A 101 8.61 10.92 17.18
C GLY A 101 7.49 10.75 16.14
N ALA A 102 7.19 11.78 15.34
CA ALA A 102 6.21 11.73 14.27
C ALA A 102 6.88 11.53 12.90
N THR A 103 6.21 10.78 12.01
CA THR A 103 6.58 10.65 10.60
C THR A 103 5.68 11.55 9.79
N PHE A 104 6.26 12.47 9.05
CA PHE A 104 5.56 13.35 8.11
C PHE A 104 5.73 12.80 6.70
N LYS A 105 4.68 12.87 5.89
CA LYS A 105 4.66 12.49 4.49
C LYS A 105 3.91 13.53 3.68
N ALA A 106 4.45 13.86 2.51
CA ALA A 106 3.78 14.71 1.54
C ALA A 106 3.91 14.09 0.14
N VAL A 107 2.88 14.24 -0.68
CA VAL A 107 2.86 13.76 -2.06
C VAL A 107 2.44 14.90 -2.96
N LEU A 108 3.24 15.17 -3.98
CA LEU A 108 2.96 16.13 -5.04
C LEU A 108 2.94 15.39 -6.38
N SER A 109 2.09 15.84 -7.29
CA SER A 109 2.15 15.39 -8.68
C SER A 109 2.13 16.58 -9.64
N GLY A 110 2.61 16.37 -10.84
CA GLY A 110 2.68 17.42 -11.87
C GLY A 110 3.27 16.88 -13.15
N LYS A 111 3.72 17.79 -14.02
CA LYS A 111 4.60 17.45 -15.12
C LYS A 111 5.99 18.01 -14.81
N LEU A 112 6.99 17.14 -14.94
CA LEU A 112 8.39 17.54 -14.91
C LEU A 112 8.70 18.17 -16.26
N ASP A 113 9.13 19.43 -16.24
CA ASP A 113 9.82 19.97 -17.39
C ASP A 113 11.23 19.38 -17.41
N VAL A 114 11.62 18.82 -18.54
CA VAL A 114 12.93 18.20 -18.71
C VAL A 114 13.99 19.26 -19.06
N GLY A 115 13.56 20.51 -19.34
CA GLY A 115 14.42 21.68 -19.56
C GLY A 115 14.62 22.58 -18.33
N GLY A 116 13.65 22.63 -17.42
CA GLY A 116 13.71 23.37 -16.16
C GLY A 116 13.67 22.41 -14.98
N ALA A 117 14.58 22.56 -14.00
CA ALA A 117 14.75 21.68 -12.84
C ALA A 117 13.56 21.65 -11.83
N TRP A 118 12.33 21.94 -12.28
CA TRP A 118 11.17 22.21 -11.44
C TRP A 118 9.90 21.55 -12.01
N LEU A 119 8.97 21.21 -11.12
CA LEU A 119 7.60 20.83 -11.49
C LEU A 119 6.85 22.11 -11.92
N GLU A 120 6.66 22.34 -13.21
CA GLU A 120 6.00 23.56 -13.73
C GLU A 120 4.56 23.73 -13.22
N SER A 121 3.90 22.63 -12.84
CA SER A 121 2.48 22.59 -12.44
C SER A 121 2.25 21.66 -11.25
N GLY A 122 3.18 21.66 -10.29
CA GLY A 122 3.08 20.82 -9.10
C GLY A 122 1.82 21.11 -8.30
N LYS A 123 0.96 20.09 -8.11
CA LYS A 123 -0.17 20.10 -7.19
C LYS A 123 0.15 19.24 -5.97
N LEU A 124 -0.23 19.73 -4.79
CA LEU A 124 -0.17 18.94 -3.57
C LEU A 124 -1.33 17.94 -3.56
N ASP A 125 -1.01 16.65 -3.67
CA ASP A 125 -2.01 15.58 -3.65
C ASP A 125 -2.44 15.25 -2.22
N SER A 126 -1.47 15.14 -1.31
CA SER A 126 -1.75 14.84 0.09
C SER A 126 -0.64 15.21 1.05
N VAL A 127 -1.03 15.41 2.30
CA VAL A 127 -0.15 15.42 3.47
C VAL A 127 -0.67 14.43 4.50
N ALA A 128 0.23 13.73 5.19
CA ALA A 128 -0.11 12.78 6.23
C ALA A 128 0.94 12.80 7.34
N ILE A 129 0.49 12.56 8.56
CA ILE A 129 1.36 12.43 9.73
C ILE A 129 1.03 11.08 10.36
N THR A 130 2.04 10.37 10.83
CA THR A 130 1.86 9.20 11.70
C THR A 130 2.63 9.43 12.98
N LYS A 131 1.94 9.42 14.12
CA LYS A 131 2.55 9.61 15.43
C LYS A 131 2.08 8.51 16.37
N ALA A 132 3.03 7.77 16.94
CA ALA A 132 2.77 6.76 17.96
C ALA A 132 3.26 7.29 19.31
N GLU A 133 2.41 7.26 20.32
CA GLU A 133 2.65 7.79 21.67
C GLU A 133 2.04 6.88 22.72
N LYS A 134 2.53 7.03 23.96
CA LYS A 134 1.90 6.41 25.13
C LYS A 134 1.14 7.45 25.92
N PHE A 135 -0.15 7.21 26.15
CA PHE A 135 -0.96 8.02 27.05
C PHE A 135 -1.43 7.15 28.21
N GLN A 136 -1.01 7.46 29.44
CA GLN A 136 -1.35 6.67 30.63
C GLN A 136 -1.05 5.16 30.48
N GLY A 137 0.09 4.82 29.87
CA GLY A 137 0.50 3.43 29.64
C GLY A 137 -0.16 2.74 28.45
N ILE A 138 -1.06 3.43 27.74
CA ILE A 138 -1.77 2.92 26.56
C ILE A 138 -1.06 3.38 25.28
N ASP A 139 -0.72 2.45 24.39
CA ASP A 139 -0.16 2.74 23.08
C ASP A 139 -1.25 3.28 22.13
N ILE A 140 -1.07 4.51 21.66
CA ILE A 140 -1.97 5.19 20.70
C ILE A 140 -1.17 5.55 19.47
N THR A 141 -1.73 5.30 18.29
CA THR A 141 -1.23 5.79 16.99
C THR A 141 -2.25 6.71 16.36
N LEU A 142 -1.83 7.92 16.01
CA LEU A 142 -2.64 8.92 15.31
C LEU A 142 -2.12 9.09 13.89
N GLU A 143 -3.03 9.08 12.93
CA GLU A 143 -2.77 9.18 11.50
C GLU A 143 -3.67 10.26 10.87
N PRO A 144 -3.48 11.56 11.17
CA PRO A 144 -4.17 12.62 10.45
C PRO A 144 -3.62 12.76 9.03
N SER A 145 -4.50 13.07 8.09
CA SER A 145 -4.17 13.32 6.69
C SER A 145 -5.10 14.36 6.08
N TYR A 146 -4.62 15.00 5.02
CA TYR A 146 -5.39 15.97 4.26
C TYR A 146 -5.14 15.81 2.76
N THR A 147 -6.23 15.86 1.99
CA THR A 147 -6.24 15.80 0.52
C THR A 147 -6.81 17.11 -0.03
N PRO A 148 -5.97 18.07 -0.47
CA PRO A 148 -6.41 19.41 -0.88
C PRO A 148 -7.45 19.41 -2.00
N ALA A 149 -7.26 18.57 -3.02
CA ALA A 149 -8.17 18.49 -4.17
C ALA A 149 -9.61 18.10 -3.79
N LYS A 150 -9.78 17.43 -2.64
CA LYS A 150 -11.09 17.04 -2.09
C LYS A 150 -11.53 17.92 -0.92
N GLN A 151 -10.68 18.87 -0.52
CA GLN A 151 -10.80 19.62 0.73
C GLN A 151 -11.08 18.71 1.94
N LEU A 152 -10.51 17.50 1.95
CA LEU A 152 -10.87 16.42 2.85
C LEU A 152 -9.76 16.18 3.88
N GLY A 153 -10.09 16.34 5.15
CA GLY A 153 -9.31 15.87 6.29
C GLY A 153 -9.80 14.52 6.78
N GLU A 154 -8.88 13.61 7.07
CA GLU A 154 -9.17 12.31 7.68
C GLU A 154 -8.29 12.15 8.92
N LEU A 155 -8.86 11.70 10.03
CA LEU A 155 -8.13 11.31 11.23
C LEU A 155 -8.42 9.84 11.52
N LYS A 156 -7.38 9.02 11.47
CA LYS A 156 -7.42 7.66 11.97
C LYS A 156 -6.67 7.57 13.30
N ALA A 157 -7.31 6.99 14.29
CA ALA A 157 -6.74 6.74 15.61
C ALA A 157 -6.80 5.24 15.90
N GLN A 158 -5.67 4.68 16.31
CA GLN A 158 -5.57 3.28 16.70
C GLN A 158 -5.04 3.18 18.11
N VAL A 159 -5.70 2.39 18.93
CA VAL A 159 -5.29 2.12 20.30
C VAL A 159 -4.95 0.63 20.38
N LYS A 160 -3.71 0.32 20.74
CA LYS A 160 -3.23 -1.07 20.87
C LYS A 160 -3.09 -1.43 22.35
N LYS A 161 -3.53 -2.65 22.70
CA LYS A 161 -3.33 -3.27 24.03
C LYS A 161 -3.89 -2.50 25.23
N ALA A 162 -4.72 -1.48 25.02
CA ALA A 162 -5.26 -0.62 26.09
C ALA A 162 -6.08 -1.33 27.17
N LEU A 163 -6.62 -2.51 26.85
CA LEU A 163 -7.66 -3.16 27.66
C LEU A 163 -7.23 -4.54 28.17
N GLY A 164 -5.92 -4.86 28.12
CA GLY A 164 -5.42 -6.21 28.35
C GLY A 164 -5.89 -7.22 27.29
N SER A 165 -5.39 -8.45 27.32
CA SER A 165 -5.92 -9.60 26.55
C SER A 165 -5.87 -9.56 25.01
N GLY A 166 -5.16 -8.61 24.38
CA GLY A 166 -5.05 -8.55 22.91
C GLY A 166 -6.16 -7.76 22.20
N LEU A 167 -6.92 -6.95 22.95
CA LEU A 167 -7.93 -6.03 22.42
C LEU A 167 -7.30 -4.74 21.86
N SER A 168 -7.87 -4.24 20.77
CA SER A 168 -7.49 -3.00 20.09
C SER A 168 -8.72 -2.25 19.59
N VAL A 169 -8.62 -0.94 19.49
CA VAL A 169 -9.69 -0.06 19.00
C VAL A 169 -9.16 0.76 17.83
N THR A 170 -9.91 0.84 16.74
CA THR A 170 -9.62 1.75 15.62
C THR A 170 -10.82 2.64 15.37
N GLY A 171 -10.59 3.96 15.39
CA GLY A 171 -11.57 4.96 14.99
C GLY A 171 -11.08 5.71 13.76
N GLU A 172 -12.00 6.03 12.84
CA GLU A 172 -11.74 6.93 11.72
C GLU A 172 -12.84 7.98 11.64
N ALA A 173 -12.43 9.25 11.56
CA ALA A 173 -13.31 10.39 11.36
C ALA A 173 -12.84 11.19 10.14
N VAL A 174 -13.78 11.83 9.46
CA VAL A 174 -13.52 12.65 8.28
C VAL A 174 -14.26 13.98 8.37
N ALA A 175 -13.70 15.02 7.78
CA ALA A 175 -14.33 16.32 7.67
C ALA A 175 -13.88 17.00 6.38
N THR A 176 -14.77 17.77 5.77
CA THR A 176 -14.41 18.70 4.70
C THR A 176 -14.12 20.08 5.27
N THR A 177 -13.33 20.90 4.58
CA THR A 177 -13.06 22.28 5.01
C THR A 177 -14.38 23.06 5.19
N GLY A 178 -14.62 23.57 6.39
CA GLY A 178 -15.86 24.26 6.77
C GLY A 178 -17.08 23.35 7.04
N GLY A 179 -16.91 22.03 6.92
CA GLY A 179 -17.96 21.04 7.17
C GLY A 179 -17.94 20.47 8.59
N ALA A 180 -18.99 19.73 8.93
CA ALA A 180 -19.08 18.98 10.18
C ALA A 180 -18.19 17.72 10.14
N VAL A 181 -17.69 17.31 11.30
CA VAL A 181 -16.95 16.05 11.47
C VAL A 181 -17.94 14.88 11.43
N SER A 182 -17.64 13.88 10.60
CA SER A 182 -18.41 12.64 10.50
C SER A 182 -17.56 11.44 10.91
N VAL A 183 -18.10 10.56 11.76
CA VAL A 183 -17.43 9.30 12.11
C VAL A 183 -17.63 8.31 10.96
N LYS A 184 -16.54 7.92 10.31
CA LYS A 184 -16.53 6.99 9.17
C LYS A 184 -16.46 5.55 9.62
N LYS A 185 -15.74 5.28 10.71
CA LYS A 185 -15.44 3.92 11.16
C LYS A 185 -15.18 3.86 12.66
N VAL A 186 -15.69 2.82 13.30
CA VAL A 186 -15.26 2.38 14.64
C VAL A 186 -15.17 0.86 14.59
N GLU A 187 -14.01 0.32 14.99
CA GLU A 187 -13.74 -1.12 15.06
C GLU A 187 -13.14 -1.48 16.41
N LEU A 188 -13.65 -2.55 17.02
CA LEU A 188 -13.10 -3.21 18.19
C LEU A 188 -12.55 -4.56 17.74
N ALA A 189 -11.24 -4.76 17.84
CA ALA A 189 -10.59 -5.97 17.35
C ALA A 189 -9.88 -6.71 18.50
N LEU A 190 -10.27 -7.97 18.70
CA LEU A 190 -9.62 -8.90 19.62
C LEU A 190 -8.79 -9.89 18.81
N ALA A 191 -7.53 -10.09 19.19
CA ALA A 191 -6.69 -11.18 18.69
C ALA A 191 -6.26 -12.07 19.85
N LYS A 192 -6.54 -13.37 19.74
CA LYS A 192 -6.20 -14.37 20.75
C LYS A 192 -5.87 -15.71 20.08
N GLU A 193 -5.15 -16.57 20.79
CA GLU A 193 -5.01 -17.97 20.44
C GLU A 193 -6.07 -18.82 21.17
N LEU A 194 -6.71 -19.74 20.46
CA LEU A 194 -7.64 -20.72 21.00
C LEU A 194 -7.21 -22.10 20.50
N ASP A 195 -6.88 -23.01 21.41
CA ASP A 195 -6.43 -24.38 21.11
C ASP A 195 -5.31 -24.46 20.04
N GLY A 196 -4.31 -23.58 20.14
CA GLY A 196 -3.19 -23.54 19.17
C GLY A 196 -3.50 -22.79 17.87
N ARG A 197 -4.71 -22.22 17.72
CA ARG A 197 -5.16 -21.53 16.50
C ARG A 197 -5.32 -20.03 16.72
N PRO A 198 -4.75 -19.17 15.85
CA PRO A 198 -5.02 -17.75 15.90
C PRO A 198 -6.48 -17.46 15.54
N VAL A 199 -7.16 -16.75 16.44
CA VAL A 199 -8.52 -16.25 16.28
C VAL A 199 -8.51 -14.73 16.36
N LYS A 200 -9.15 -14.10 15.39
CA LYS A 200 -9.35 -12.65 15.33
C LYS A 200 -10.84 -12.36 15.25
N ALA A 201 -11.35 -11.54 16.16
CA ALA A 201 -12.72 -11.05 16.11
C ALA A 201 -12.71 -9.53 15.94
N VAL A 202 -13.53 -8.99 15.04
CA VAL A 202 -13.67 -7.56 14.78
C VAL A 202 -15.14 -7.19 14.82
N VAL A 203 -15.52 -6.30 15.75
CA VAL A 203 -16.86 -5.72 15.80
C VAL A 203 -16.81 -4.31 15.21
N SER A 204 -17.71 -4.05 14.28
CA SER A 204 -17.92 -2.77 13.62
C SER A 204 -19.31 -2.24 13.97
N PRO A 205 -19.47 -1.46 15.07
CA PRO A 205 -20.78 -1.06 15.57
C PRO A 205 -21.58 -0.23 14.57
N LEU A 206 -20.91 0.65 13.82
CA LEU A 206 -21.57 1.52 12.82
C LEU A 206 -22.24 0.73 11.70
N SER A 207 -21.58 -0.32 11.21
CA SER A 207 -22.14 -1.20 10.19
C SER A 207 -22.95 -2.36 10.79
N LYS A 208 -23.00 -2.48 12.12
CA LYS A 208 -23.64 -3.58 12.86
C LYS A 208 -23.13 -4.95 12.41
N VAL A 209 -21.81 -5.10 12.25
CA VAL A 209 -21.19 -6.36 11.82
C VAL A 209 -20.20 -6.86 12.88
N LEU A 210 -20.17 -8.16 13.11
CA LEU A 210 -19.08 -8.89 13.74
C LEU A 210 -18.44 -9.82 12.71
N GLU A 211 -17.14 -9.76 12.55
CA GLU A 211 -16.36 -10.71 11.77
C GLU A 211 -15.47 -11.53 12.70
N VAL A 212 -15.52 -12.85 12.58
CA VAL A 212 -14.64 -13.79 13.29
C VAL A 212 -13.83 -14.55 12.26
N GLN A 213 -12.52 -14.48 12.39
CA GLN A 213 -11.56 -15.18 11.55
C GLN A 213 -10.78 -16.18 12.38
N ILE A 214 -10.67 -17.41 11.90
CA ILE A 214 -9.82 -18.46 12.45
C ILE A 214 -8.84 -18.87 11.36
N THR A 215 -7.56 -18.98 11.72
CA THR A 215 -6.53 -19.51 10.83
C THR A 215 -6.02 -20.84 11.36
N ASP A 216 -5.87 -21.81 10.48
CA ASP A 216 -5.36 -23.14 10.78
C ASP A 216 -4.44 -23.61 9.65
N LYS A 217 -3.39 -24.32 10.02
CA LYS A 217 -2.36 -24.79 9.08
C LYS A 217 -2.87 -25.83 8.08
N ASP A 218 -3.87 -26.62 8.44
CA ASP A 218 -4.34 -27.78 7.68
C ASP A 218 -5.42 -27.40 6.66
N TRP A 219 -6.30 -26.45 7.01
CA TRP A 219 -7.42 -26.03 6.17
C TRP A 219 -7.41 -24.55 5.76
N GLY A 220 -6.49 -23.73 6.27
CA GLY A 220 -6.33 -22.34 5.84
C GLY A 220 -7.09 -21.34 6.71
N VAL A 221 -7.94 -20.50 6.09
CA VAL A 221 -8.59 -19.37 6.76
C VAL A 221 -10.10 -19.47 6.63
N ALA A 222 -10.80 -19.38 7.76
CA ALA A 222 -12.26 -19.39 7.83
C ALA A 222 -12.72 -18.07 8.45
N THR A 223 -13.70 -17.45 7.80
CA THR A 223 -14.28 -16.18 8.24
C THR A 223 -15.79 -16.34 8.37
N ALA A 224 -16.32 -16.05 9.55
CA ALA A 224 -17.74 -15.95 9.83
C ALA A 224 -18.13 -14.48 10.02
N THR A 225 -19.14 -14.02 9.30
CA THR A 225 -19.67 -12.66 9.38
C THR A 225 -21.08 -12.71 9.96
N TYR A 226 -21.30 -12.01 11.07
CA TYR A 226 -22.57 -11.89 11.77
C TYR A 226 -23.09 -10.47 11.61
N ALA A 227 -24.33 -10.33 11.16
CA ALA A 227 -25.06 -9.06 11.32
C ALA A 227 -25.59 -9.01 12.75
N LEU A 228 -25.24 -7.97 13.50
CA LEU A 228 -25.66 -7.82 14.89
C LEU A 228 -27.19 -7.64 14.93
N GLY A 229 -27.87 -8.51 15.68
CA GLY A 229 -29.33 -8.55 15.77
C GLY A 229 -30.02 -9.54 14.82
N THR A 230 -29.28 -10.37 14.09
CA THR A 230 -29.83 -11.51 13.33
C THR A 230 -29.33 -12.85 13.87
N ASN A 231 -30.01 -13.95 13.51
CA ASN A 231 -29.80 -15.26 14.14
C ASN A 231 -28.81 -16.18 13.39
N LEU A 232 -28.37 -15.84 12.17
CA LEU A 232 -27.54 -16.75 11.35
C LEU A 232 -26.32 -16.02 10.73
N PRO A 233 -25.09 -16.54 10.92
CA PRO A 233 -23.90 -16.00 10.26
C PRO A 233 -23.81 -16.42 8.80
N LYS A 234 -23.14 -15.58 8.01
CA LYS A 234 -22.59 -15.98 6.72
C LYS A 234 -21.16 -16.49 6.92
N VAL A 235 -20.89 -17.74 6.56
CA VAL A 235 -19.57 -18.36 6.70
C VAL A 235 -18.90 -18.51 5.35
N ASN A 236 -17.62 -18.15 5.27
CA ASN A 236 -16.77 -18.32 4.10
C ASN A 236 -15.46 -18.99 4.51
N VAL A 237 -15.05 -20.04 3.79
CA VAL A 237 -13.80 -20.77 4.03
C VAL A 237 -12.92 -20.64 2.80
N LYS A 238 -11.71 -20.13 2.98
CA LYS A 238 -10.70 -20.00 1.93
C LYS A 238 -9.50 -20.88 2.28
N ARG A 239 -9.24 -21.86 1.42
CA ARG A 239 -8.03 -22.69 1.47
C ARG A 239 -7.00 -22.16 0.48
N SER A 240 -5.76 -22.01 0.94
CA SER A 240 -4.62 -21.73 0.08
C SER A 240 -3.74 -22.98 0.04
N PHE A 241 -3.49 -23.52 -1.15
CA PHE A 241 -2.50 -24.59 -1.33
C PHE A 241 -1.16 -23.94 -1.68
N SER A 242 -0.11 -24.30 -0.95
CA SER A 242 1.27 -24.04 -1.36
C SER A 242 1.79 -25.35 -1.94
N PHE A 243 2.21 -25.34 -3.20
CA PHE A 243 2.86 -26.45 -3.87
C PHE A 243 4.37 -26.20 -3.93
#